data_AF-A0A3A8HXB5-F1
#
_entry.id   AF-A0A3A8HXB5-F1
#
_cell.length_a   1.000
_cell.length_b   1.000
_cell.length_c   1.000
_cell.angle_alpha   90.00
_cell.angle_beta   90.00
_cell.angle_gamma   90.00
#
_symmetry.space_group_name_H-M   'P 1'
#
loop_
_entity.id
_entity.type
_entity.pdbx_description
1 polymer ?
#
loop_
_entity_poly.entity_id
_entity_poly.type
_entity_poly.pdbx_seq_one_letter_code
_entity_poly.pdbx_strand_id
1 'polypeptide(L)'
;MHRALDSAYPEERETGEALEPPPAAGARGTWHVRLLGAFAVVALGLFIGWAVFPEVSSPPSRKLQVVTNPPGAQVRWDGASAGMTPTTLEVPEGHVTHRLELLFVGYQPWTTTVSASELPERVQVALERLPPEKPKTVPGRGPQEEAQSAAGGRGKVVSTDKPPAPVPRGMKGFVYYWKDRHPQASASYILGMDHLRGGNATHAQSEFRRCLEMDDASVLCHLQLGRMSARQGQAQEAREHYQRYLDLEPQGDDAAEARKYVAGGRKSR
;
A
#
# COMPACT_ATOMS: atom_id res chain seq x y z
N MET A 1 -45.64 -75.40 -25.53
CA MET A 1 -46.02 -76.12 -26.76
C MET A 1 -45.60 -75.29 -27.97
N HIS A 2 -45.21 -75.93 -29.06
CA HIS A 2 -44.91 -75.27 -30.34
C HIS A 2 -46.18 -74.90 -31.13
N ARG A 3 -45.98 -74.25 -32.30
CA ARG A 3 -46.91 -74.11 -33.45
C ARG A 3 -47.99 -73.03 -33.21
N ALA A 4 -47.94 -71.81 -33.76
CA ALA A 4 -47.35 -71.27 -35.01
C ALA A 4 -48.10 -71.66 -36.31
N LEU A 5 -47.84 -70.92 -37.41
CA LEU A 5 -48.44 -71.04 -38.76
C LEU A 5 -49.89 -70.48 -38.83
N ASP A 6 -50.43 -70.02 -39.97
CA ASP A 6 -49.90 -69.77 -41.34
C ASP A 6 -50.87 -68.76 -42.04
N SER A 7 -50.67 -68.14 -43.22
CA SER A 7 -49.60 -68.02 -44.25
C SER A 7 -49.95 -66.74 -45.08
N ALA A 8 -49.57 -66.41 -46.34
CA ALA A 8 -48.69 -66.90 -47.43
C ALA A 8 -48.45 -65.71 -48.41
N TYR A 9 -47.35 -65.69 -49.18
CA TYR A 9 -47.31 -65.86 -50.66
C TYR A 9 -45.90 -65.51 -51.24
N PRO A 10 -45.38 -66.19 -52.30
CA PRO A 10 -43.92 -66.23 -52.55
C PRO A 10 -43.45 -66.09 -54.04
N GLU A 11 -42.13 -66.25 -54.25
CA GLU A 11 -41.40 -66.60 -55.51
C GLU A 11 -41.34 -65.55 -56.66
N GLU A 12 -40.32 -65.42 -57.53
CA GLU A 12 -38.90 -65.90 -57.68
C GLU A 12 -38.20 -65.06 -58.80
N ARG A 13 -36.92 -65.09 -59.21
CA ARG A 13 -35.61 -65.77 -58.89
C ARG A 13 -34.48 -64.71 -59.13
N GLU A 14 -33.30 -64.73 -58.51
CA GLU A 14 -32.05 -65.50 -58.78
C GLU A 14 -31.46 -65.45 -60.22
N THR A 15 -30.14 -65.37 -60.45
CA THR A 15 -28.95 -65.27 -59.55
C THR A 15 -28.34 -63.84 -59.58
N GLY A 16 -27.08 -63.48 -59.26
CA GLY A 16 -25.80 -64.10 -58.84
C GLY A 16 -24.70 -63.00 -58.85
N GLU A 17 -23.45 -63.15 -58.38
CA GLU A 17 -22.72 -64.21 -57.67
C GLU A 17 -21.58 -63.56 -56.83
N ALA A 18 -21.50 -63.89 -55.51
CA ALA A 18 -20.31 -63.81 -54.59
C ALA A 18 -19.55 -62.45 -54.39
N LEU A 19 -18.90 -62.11 -53.24
CA LEU A 19 -18.64 -62.77 -51.94
C LEU A 19 -18.75 -61.74 -50.76
N GLU A 20 -19.36 -62.16 -49.64
CA GLU A 20 -18.92 -62.05 -48.22
C GLU A 20 -18.52 -60.67 -47.55
N PRO A 21 -18.57 -60.53 -46.19
CA PRO A 21 -19.23 -59.35 -45.61
C PRO A 21 -18.38 -58.53 -44.56
N PRO A 22 -18.83 -58.06 -43.36
CA PRO A 22 -18.44 -56.73 -42.81
C PRO A 22 -17.75 -56.86 -41.41
N PRO A 23 -17.79 -55.91 -40.44
CA PRO A 23 -18.09 -54.46 -40.45
C PRO A 23 -17.00 -53.58 -39.76
N ALA A 24 -17.11 -52.25 -39.86
CA ALA A 24 -16.54 -51.33 -38.86
C ALA A 24 -17.25 -49.96 -38.82
N ALA A 25 -17.24 -49.33 -37.64
CA ALA A 25 -17.86 -48.04 -37.34
C ALA A 25 -17.14 -46.82 -37.95
N GLY A 26 -17.78 -45.65 -37.87
CA GLY A 26 -17.07 -44.36 -37.90
C GLY A 26 -17.56 -43.37 -38.96
N ALA A 27 -18.18 -42.29 -38.50
CA ALA A 27 -18.72 -41.20 -39.33
C ALA A 27 -17.75 -40.70 -40.43
N ARG A 28 -18.26 -40.60 -41.67
CA ARG A 28 -17.53 -40.02 -42.80
C ARG A 28 -17.21 -38.54 -42.52
N GLY A 29 -15.95 -38.16 -42.72
CA GLY A 29 -15.56 -36.75 -42.81
C GLY A 29 -15.80 -36.16 -44.22
N THR A 30 -15.15 -35.03 -44.46
CA THR A 30 -14.91 -34.42 -45.79
C THR A 30 -16.14 -34.13 -46.66
N TRP A 31 -16.66 -32.91 -46.57
CA TRP A 31 -17.22 -32.21 -47.74
C TRP A 31 -16.27 -31.08 -48.15
N HIS A 32 -15.71 -31.22 -49.36
CA HIS A 32 -15.02 -30.22 -50.19
C HIS A 32 -13.97 -29.30 -49.54
N VAL A 33 -12.71 -29.70 -49.68
CA VAL A 33 -11.59 -28.74 -49.75
C VAL A 33 -11.56 -28.12 -51.16
N ARG A 34 -11.11 -26.86 -51.24
CA ARG A 34 -10.75 -26.08 -52.45
C ARG A 34 -11.89 -25.40 -53.22
N LEU A 35 -12.08 -24.12 -52.92
CA LEU A 35 -11.64 -23.04 -53.82
C LEU A 35 -11.02 -21.91 -52.96
N LEU A 36 -9.93 -21.31 -53.48
CA LEU A 36 -9.37 -19.97 -53.20
C LEU A 36 -9.67 -19.31 -51.83
N GLY A 37 -8.72 -19.03 -50.92
CA GLY A 37 -7.27 -18.89 -51.08
C GLY A 37 -6.78 -17.45 -50.87
N ALA A 38 -7.00 -16.87 -49.67
CA ALA A 38 -6.53 -15.51 -49.34
C ALA A 38 -6.29 -15.21 -47.83
N PHE A 39 -6.94 -15.90 -46.89
CA PHE A 39 -6.98 -15.51 -45.47
C PHE A 39 -6.21 -16.40 -44.47
N ALA A 40 -5.20 -17.15 -44.96
CA ALA A 40 -4.44 -18.12 -44.15
C ALA A 40 -3.19 -17.56 -43.43
N VAL A 41 -3.08 -16.24 -43.21
CA VAL A 41 -1.88 -15.61 -42.61
C VAL A 41 -2.19 -14.83 -41.32
N VAL A 42 -3.32 -14.12 -41.24
CA VAL A 42 -3.62 -13.25 -40.07
C VAL A 42 -4.11 -14.05 -38.85
N ALA A 43 -4.78 -15.20 -39.05
CA ALA A 43 -5.33 -16.02 -37.97
C ALA A 43 -4.32 -16.94 -37.26
N LEU A 44 -3.09 -17.10 -37.79
CA LEU A 44 -2.01 -17.84 -37.14
C LEU A 44 -0.92 -16.92 -36.54
N GLY A 45 -0.96 -15.62 -36.84
CA GLY A 45 -0.09 -14.61 -36.22
C GLY A 45 -0.54 -14.13 -34.83
N LEU A 46 -1.75 -14.47 -34.40
CA LEU A 46 -2.38 -13.96 -33.17
C LEU A 46 -2.56 -15.04 -32.06
N PHE A 47 -1.86 -16.17 -32.16
CA PHE A 47 -1.79 -17.15 -31.06
C PHE A 47 -0.40 -17.76 -30.81
N ILE A 48 0.65 -17.25 -31.48
CA ILE A 48 2.06 -17.63 -31.25
C ILE A 48 2.87 -16.40 -30.80
N GLY A 49 2.22 -15.51 -30.04
CA GLY A 49 2.82 -14.35 -29.36
C GLY A 49 3.07 -14.56 -27.86
N TRP A 50 2.96 -15.81 -27.38
CA TRP A 50 2.98 -16.15 -25.95
C TRP A 50 3.77 -17.45 -25.65
N ALA A 51 4.84 -17.68 -26.42
CA ALA A 51 5.66 -18.89 -26.36
C ALA A 51 7.19 -18.64 -26.46
N VAL A 52 7.61 -17.37 -26.47
CA VAL A 52 9.03 -16.98 -26.38
C VAL A 52 9.17 -15.78 -25.44
N PHE A 53 8.72 -15.96 -24.19
CA PHE A 53 9.46 -15.33 -23.11
C PHE A 53 10.80 -16.07 -23.04
N PRO A 54 11.96 -15.39 -23.01
CA PRO A 54 13.15 -16.05 -22.49
C PRO A 54 12.81 -16.46 -21.05
N GLU A 55 13.12 -17.71 -20.67
CA GLU A 55 13.09 -18.11 -19.27
C GLU A 55 14.18 -17.29 -18.58
N VAL A 56 13.80 -16.14 -18.01
CA VAL A 56 14.72 -15.23 -17.32
C VAL A 56 15.09 -15.91 -16.02
N SER A 57 16.08 -16.80 -16.10
CA SER A 57 16.69 -17.48 -14.98
C SER A 57 17.19 -16.41 -14.01
N SER A 58 16.37 -16.11 -13.00
CA SER A 58 16.71 -15.16 -11.94
C SER A 58 18.09 -15.53 -11.41
N PRO A 59 19.05 -14.59 -11.37
CA PRO A 59 20.37 -14.89 -10.81
C PRO A 59 20.17 -15.43 -9.40
N PRO A 60 20.96 -16.44 -8.97
CA PRO A 60 20.83 -17.01 -7.64
C PRO A 60 20.91 -15.88 -6.61
N SER A 61 19.95 -15.84 -5.67
CA SER A 61 19.81 -14.75 -4.72
C SER A 61 19.93 -15.23 -3.28
N ARG A 62 20.65 -14.47 -2.47
CA ARG A 62 20.77 -14.69 -1.02
C ARG A 62 19.79 -13.78 -0.28
N LYS A 63 19.28 -14.28 0.84
CA LYS A 63 18.32 -13.55 1.69
C LYS A 63 19.07 -12.86 2.82
N LEU A 64 19.02 -11.53 2.84
CA LEU A 64 19.56 -10.68 3.89
C LEU A 64 18.41 -10.11 4.72
N GLN A 65 18.30 -10.50 5.98
CA GLN A 65 17.34 -9.91 6.91
C GLN A 65 17.89 -8.61 7.50
N VAL A 66 17.16 -7.50 7.31
CA VAL A 66 17.52 -6.16 7.80
C VAL A 66 16.59 -5.79 8.95
N VAL A 67 17.15 -5.56 10.14
CA VAL A 67 16.43 -5.25 11.38
C VAL A 67 17.06 -4.04 12.07
N THR A 68 16.25 -3.07 12.49
CA THR A 68 16.73 -1.96 13.34
C THR A 68 16.07 -1.96 14.72
N ASN A 69 16.77 -1.33 15.67
CA ASN A 69 16.18 -0.83 16.91
C ASN A 69 16.33 0.70 16.93
N PRO A 70 15.23 1.48 16.92
CA PRO A 70 13.82 1.06 16.82
C PRO A 70 13.48 0.44 15.44
N PRO A 71 12.41 -0.37 15.33
CA PRO A 71 11.87 -0.84 14.05
C PRO A 71 11.18 0.30 13.27
N GLY A 72 10.77 0.04 12.03
CA GLY A 72 10.15 1.02 11.15
C GLY A 72 11.11 1.94 10.39
N ALA A 73 12.43 1.71 10.46
CA ALA A 73 13.40 2.41 9.61
C ALA A 73 13.17 2.08 8.13
N GLN A 74 13.18 3.10 7.27
CA GLN A 74 13.15 2.90 5.82
C GLN A 74 14.50 2.34 5.38
N VAL A 75 14.44 1.24 4.63
CA VAL A 75 15.60 0.58 4.04
C VAL A 75 15.77 1.06 2.61
N ARG A 76 16.98 1.50 2.23
CA ARG A 76 17.36 1.74 0.84
C ARG A 76 18.49 0.80 0.43
N TRP A 77 18.39 0.27 -0.78
CA TRP A 77 19.37 -0.58 -1.42
C TRP A 77 19.82 0.11 -2.72
N ASP A 78 21.09 0.46 -2.83
CA ASP A 78 21.65 1.26 -3.94
C ASP A 78 20.89 2.57 -4.22
N GLY A 79 20.27 3.14 -3.18
CA GLY A 79 19.43 4.32 -3.24
C GLY A 79 17.96 4.06 -3.62
N ALA A 80 17.60 2.89 -4.13
CA ALA A 80 16.20 2.48 -4.31
C ALA A 80 15.55 2.14 -2.96
N SER A 81 14.26 2.44 -2.78
CA SER A 81 13.54 2.14 -1.52
C SER A 81 13.14 0.67 -1.46
N ALA A 82 13.73 -0.09 -0.54
CA ALA A 82 13.59 -1.54 -0.42
C ALA A 82 12.61 -2.00 0.70
N GLY A 83 11.97 -1.05 1.39
CA GLY A 83 10.89 -1.30 2.36
C GLY A 83 11.12 -0.62 3.71
N MET A 84 10.54 -1.18 4.76
CA MET A 84 10.75 -0.78 6.15
C MET A 84 11.20 -1.98 6.99
N THR A 85 12.06 -1.76 7.98
CA THR A 85 12.51 -2.82 8.90
C THR A 85 11.40 -3.26 9.88
N PRO A 86 11.31 -4.55 10.23
CA PRO A 86 12.11 -5.66 9.73
C PRO A 86 11.69 -6.08 8.31
N THR A 87 12.67 -6.24 7.41
CA THR A 87 12.45 -6.73 6.05
C THR A 87 13.50 -7.77 5.68
N THR A 88 13.23 -8.56 4.64
CA THR A 88 14.19 -9.49 4.04
C THR A 88 14.42 -9.08 2.59
N LEU A 89 15.67 -8.75 2.26
CA LEU A 89 16.09 -8.40 0.92
C LEU A 89 16.58 -9.66 0.19
N GLU A 90 16.18 -9.82 -1.07
CA GLU A 90 16.76 -10.85 -1.94
C GLU A 90 17.82 -10.19 -2.82
N VAL A 91 19.08 -10.49 -2.51
CA VAL A 91 20.26 -9.87 -3.14
C VAL A 91 20.85 -10.86 -4.14
N PRO A 92 20.95 -10.51 -5.43
CA PRO A 92 21.64 -11.35 -6.42
C PRO A 92 23.09 -11.65 -6.00
N GLU A 93 23.51 -12.91 -6.14
CA GLU A 93 24.91 -13.29 -5.94
C GLU A 93 25.81 -12.66 -7.01
N GLY A 94 26.99 -12.20 -6.61
CA GLY A 94 27.97 -11.61 -7.52
C GLY A 94 29.13 -10.95 -6.79
N HIS A 95 29.99 -10.28 -7.56
CA HIS A 95 31.15 -9.53 -7.06
C HIS A 95 30.89 -8.02 -6.98
N VAL A 96 29.64 -7.63 -6.71
CA VAL A 96 29.20 -6.23 -6.62
C VAL A 96 29.07 -5.82 -5.16
N THR A 97 29.55 -4.62 -4.83
CA THR A 97 29.32 -3.99 -3.53
C THR A 97 28.07 -3.11 -3.59
N HIS A 98 27.09 -3.44 -2.77
CA HIS A 98 25.83 -2.71 -2.68
C HIS A 98 25.83 -1.77 -1.50
N ARG A 99 25.12 -0.65 -1.60
CA ARG A 99 24.92 0.29 -0.49
C ARG A 99 23.60 0.04 0.22
N LEU A 100 23.69 -0.24 1.52
CA LEU A 100 22.55 -0.33 2.43
C LEU A 100 22.47 0.96 3.25
N GLU A 101 21.44 1.78 3.03
CA GLU A 101 21.14 2.98 3.82
C GLU A 101 19.90 2.73 4.69
N LEU A 102 19.94 3.14 5.96
CA LEU A 102 18.84 3.00 6.92
C LEU A 102 18.45 4.38 7.45
N LEU A 103 17.21 4.77 7.22
CA LEU A 103 16.68 6.10 7.50
C LEU A 103 15.51 6.02 8.49
N PHE A 104 15.63 6.71 9.63
CA PHE A 104 14.52 6.84 10.58
C PHE A 104 14.48 8.24 11.18
N VAL A 105 13.26 8.79 11.35
CA VAL A 105 13.08 10.22 11.66
C VAL A 105 13.52 10.52 13.09
N GLY A 106 14.39 11.52 13.25
CA GLY A 106 15.01 11.88 14.53
C GLY A 106 16.23 11.04 14.91
N TYR A 107 16.68 10.15 14.03
CA TYR A 107 17.88 9.31 14.21
C TYR A 107 18.92 9.64 13.13
N GLN A 108 20.19 9.34 13.40
CA GLN A 108 21.26 9.54 12.43
C GLN A 108 21.04 8.59 11.23
N PRO A 109 21.12 9.07 9.98
CA PRO A 109 21.18 8.20 8.80
C PRO A 109 22.35 7.23 8.94
N TRP A 110 22.06 5.93 8.98
CA TRP A 110 23.08 4.89 9.00
C TRP A 110 23.31 4.39 7.58
N THR A 111 24.55 4.08 7.21
CA THR A 111 24.89 3.61 5.87
C THR A 111 26.10 2.69 5.94
N THR A 112 26.03 1.58 5.20
CA THR A 112 27.15 0.66 5.01
C THR A 112 27.22 0.19 3.55
N THR A 113 28.36 -0.42 3.19
CA THR A 113 28.54 -1.16 1.94
C THR A 113 28.63 -2.65 2.25
N VAL A 114 27.84 -3.48 1.56
CA VAL A 114 27.83 -4.94 1.72
C VAL A 114 28.25 -5.58 0.39
N SER A 115 29.25 -6.47 0.41
CA SER A 115 29.60 -7.23 -0.79
C SER A 115 28.62 -8.39 -0.98
N ALA A 116 28.10 -8.57 -2.20
CA ALA A 116 27.25 -9.72 -2.53
C ALA A 116 28.00 -11.07 -2.39
N SER A 117 29.34 -11.07 -2.47
CA SER A 117 30.17 -12.27 -2.23
C SER A 117 30.15 -12.72 -0.76
N GLU A 118 30.07 -11.76 0.17
CA GLU A 118 30.21 -11.94 1.62
C GLU A 118 28.92 -11.49 2.36
N LEU A 119 27.77 -11.69 1.71
CA LEU A 119 26.48 -11.25 2.25
C LEU A 119 26.13 -11.98 3.56
N PRO A 120 25.95 -11.27 4.69
CA PRO A 120 25.51 -11.87 5.94
C PRO A 120 24.02 -12.22 5.91
N GLU A 121 23.61 -13.25 6.64
CA GLU A 121 22.20 -13.65 6.77
C GLU A 121 21.33 -12.55 7.42
N ARG A 122 21.92 -11.81 8.38
CA ARG A 122 21.23 -10.74 9.12
C ARG A 122 22.14 -9.53 9.35
N VAL A 123 21.62 -8.35 9.09
CA VAL A 123 22.14 -7.06 9.56
C VAL A 123 21.19 -6.53 10.63
N GLN A 124 21.69 -6.38 11.86
CA GLN A 124 20.95 -5.78 12.97
C GLN A 124 21.65 -4.50 13.43
N VAL A 125 20.94 -3.37 13.44
CA VAL A 125 21.50 -2.04 13.74
C VAL A 125 20.68 -1.33 14.81
N ALA A 126 21.32 -0.95 15.92
CA ALA A 126 20.75 0.06 16.81
C ALA A 126 21.01 1.44 16.19
N LEU A 127 19.95 2.17 15.84
CA LEU A 127 20.08 3.52 15.29
C LEU A 127 20.32 4.51 16.44
N GLU A 128 21.27 5.41 16.27
CA GLU A 128 21.58 6.43 17.27
C GLU A 128 20.70 7.67 17.06
N ARG A 129 20.16 8.24 18.14
CA ARG A 129 19.28 9.42 18.07
C ARG A 129 20.11 10.66 17.74
N LEU A 130 19.58 11.52 16.86
CA LEU A 130 20.20 12.83 16.61
C LEU A 130 20.24 13.66 17.91
N PRO A 131 21.40 14.21 18.32
CA PRO A 131 21.44 15.12 19.46
C PRO A 131 20.61 16.38 19.16
N PRO A 132 19.95 16.98 20.17
CA PRO A 132 19.15 18.18 19.95
C PRO A 132 20.03 19.31 19.42
N GLU A 133 19.66 19.88 18.28
CA GLU A 133 20.41 20.98 17.66
C GLU A 133 20.42 22.18 18.62
N LYS A 134 21.60 22.59 19.07
CA LYS A 134 21.75 23.72 20.00
C LYS A 134 21.16 24.98 19.33
N PRO A 135 20.32 25.77 20.03
CA PRO A 135 19.73 26.98 19.45
C PRO A 135 20.82 27.89 18.87
N LYS A 136 20.74 28.14 17.56
CA LYS A 136 21.66 29.04 16.85
C LYS A 136 21.43 30.45 17.38
N THR A 137 22.37 30.96 18.16
CA THR A 137 22.31 32.29 18.76
C THR A 137 22.28 33.36 17.66
N VAL A 138 21.12 33.96 17.43
CA VAL A 138 20.94 35.06 16.47
C VAL A 138 21.79 36.25 16.94
N PRO A 139 22.82 36.68 16.19
CA PRO A 139 23.65 37.79 16.63
C PRO A 139 22.90 39.12 16.50
N GLY A 140 22.88 39.92 17.57
CA GLY A 140 22.43 41.31 17.54
C GLY A 140 20.93 41.53 17.71
N ARG A 141 20.49 41.61 18.98
CA ARG A 141 19.42 42.54 19.39
C ARG A 141 19.99 43.44 20.48
N GLY A 142 19.88 44.77 20.30
CA GLY A 142 20.51 45.76 21.18
C GLY A 142 19.78 45.96 22.52
N PRO A 143 20.47 46.45 23.56
CA PRO A 143 19.92 46.60 24.90
C PRO A 143 19.07 47.87 25.05
N GLN A 144 17.82 47.85 24.55
CA GLN A 144 16.81 48.89 24.84
C GLN A 144 15.40 48.36 25.13
N GLU A 145 15.12 47.05 24.96
CA GLU A 145 13.76 46.49 25.10
C GLU A 145 13.43 45.98 26.53
N GLU A 146 14.37 46.01 27.49
CA GLU A 146 14.15 45.54 28.87
C GLU A 146 13.44 46.57 29.78
N ALA A 147 13.48 47.86 29.45
CA ALA A 147 13.07 48.95 30.34
C ALA A 147 11.55 49.09 30.57
N GLN A 148 10.71 48.23 29.97
CA GLN A 148 9.25 48.20 30.18
C GLN A 148 8.77 46.99 31.00
N SER A 149 9.68 46.16 31.53
CA SER A 149 9.37 44.99 32.37
C SER A 149 8.97 45.37 33.82
N ALA A 150 8.03 46.30 33.99
CA ALA A 150 7.66 46.89 35.28
C ALA A 150 6.14 47.10 35.49
N ALA A 151 5.29 46.38 34.76
CA ALA A 151 3.84 46.29 35.02
C ALA A 151 3.36 44.85 34.82
N GLY A 152 2.49 44.36 35.71
CA GLY A 152 2.21 42.93 35.86
C GLY A 152 1.43 42.29 34.70
N GLY A 153 1.79 41.07 34.35
CA GLY A 153 1.07 40.26 33.36
C GLY A 153 1.74 38.91 33.09
N ARG A 154 0.93 37.88 32.90
CA ARG A 154 1.29 36.48 32.61
C ARG A 154 2.52 36.32 31.71
N GLY A 155 3.45 35.45 32.12
CA GLY A 155 4.61 35.06 31.32
C GLY A 155 4.21 34.67 29.89
N LYS A 156 4.83 35.32 28.91
CA LYS A 156 4.44 35.24 27.50
C LYS A 156 4.87 33.90 26.91
N VAL A 157 3.91 32.99 26.74
CA VAL A 157 4.10 31.78 25.92
C VAL A 157 4.66 32.22 24.56
N VAL A 158 5.70 31.54 24.08
CA VAL A 158 6.21 31.74 22.70
C VAL A 158 5.22 31.11 21.75
N SER A 159 4.10 31.81 21.55
CA SER A 159 3.05 31.38 20.67
C SER A 159 3.48 31.61 19.22
N THR A 160 3.47 30.55 18.43
CA THR A 160 3.55 30.63 16.97
C THR A 160 2.19 31.10 16.41
N ASP A 161 1.71 32.25 16.89
CA ASP A 161 0.43 32.90 16.58
C ASP A 161 0.41 33.53 15.18
N LYS A 162 0.91 32.78 14.20
CA LYS A 162 0.48 32.89 12.82
C LYS A 162 -0.16 31.56 12.44
N PRO A 163 -1.49 31.39 12.60
CA PRO A 163 -2.16 30.23 12.06
C PRO A 163 -1.80 30.06 10.58
N PRO A 164 -1.61 28.82 10.08
CA PRO A 164 -1.31 28.58 8.69
C PRO A 164 -2.37 29.27 7.82
N ALA A 165 -1.94 29.88 6.71
CA ALA A 165 -2.83 30.65 5.84
C ALA A 165 -4.06 29.80 5.47
N PRO A 166 -5.29 30.36 5.56
CA PRO A 166 -6.53 29.57 5.55
C PRO A 166 -6.60 28.66 4.34
N VAL A 167 -6.75 27.35 4.61
CA VAL A 167 -6.58 26.28 3.62
C VAL A 167 -7.46 26.54 2.40
N PRO A 168 -6.90 26.54 1.17
CA PRO A 168 -7.68 26.72 -0.06
C PRO A 168 -8.76 25.65 -0.20
N ARG A 169 -10.03 26.05 -0.01
CA ARG A 169 -11.18 25.16 -0.03
C ARG A 169 -11.29 24.45 -1.39
N GLY A 170 -11.40 23.11 -1.37
CA GLY A 170 -11.67 22.29 -2.56
C GLY A 170 -10.44 21.73 -3.28
N MET A 171 -9.21 21.95 -2.77
CA MET A 171 -8.01 21.32 -3.36
C MET A 171 -7.88 19.84 -2.97
N LYS A 172 -8.42 18.95 -3.80
CA LYS A 172 -8.15 17.51 -3.73
C LYS A 172 -6.64 17.26 -3.77
N GLY A 173 -6.10 16.68 -2.70
CA GLY A 173 -4.65 16.47 -2.51
C GLY A 173 -4.07 17.07 -1.24
N PHE A 174 -4.80 17.94 -0.52
CA PHE A 174 -4.33 18.51 0.76
C PHE A 174 -3.96 17.43 1.80
N VAL A 175 -4.65 16.29 1.78
CA VAL A 175 -4.36 15.04 2.51
C VAL A 175 -2.90 14.58 2.44
N TYR A 176 -2.17 14.92 1.37
CA TYR A 176 -0.75 14.57 1.20
C TYR A 176 0.22 15.73 1.52
N TYR A 177 -0.23 16.98 1.41
CA TYR A 177 0.65 18.16 1.49
C TYR A 177 1.24 18.42 2.89
N TRP A 178 0.52 18.05 3.96
CA TRP A 178 1.04 18.15 5.32
C TRP A 178 2.24 17.22 5.57
N LYS A 179 2.33 16.11 4.81
CA LYS A 179 3.34 15.06 5.01
C LYS A 179 4.77 15.59 4.86
N ASP A 180 5.00 16.39 3.82
CA ASP A 180 6.33 16.92 3.50
C ASP A 180 6.71 18.11 4.39
N ARG A 181 5.71 18.81 4.98
CA ARG A 181 5.94 19.91 5.92
C ARG A 181 6.19 19.44 7.35
N HIS A 182 5.53 18.37 7.79
CA HIS A 182 5.67 17.82 9.15
C HIS A 182 6.13 16.35 9.13
N PRO A 183 7.41 16.04 8.83
CA PRO A 183 7.92 14.66 8.78
C PRO A 183 7.78 13.89 10.10
N GLN A 184 7.81 14.59 11.25
CA GLN A 184 7.64 13.97 12.58
C GLN A 184 6.18 13.54 12.82
N ALA A 185 5.22 14.44 12.55
CA ALA A 185 3.79 14.11 12.59
C ALA A 185 3.45 12.94 11.64
N SER A 186 4.07 12.95 10.46
CA SER A 186 3.93 11.91 9.44
C SER A 186 4.45 10.55 9.88
N ALA A 187 5.59 10.51 10.57
CA ALA A 187 6.14 9.27 11.13
C ALA A 187 5.19 8.69 12.18
N SER A 188 4.70 9.51 13.12
CA SER A 188 3.70 9.10 14.10
C SER A 188 2.38 8.64 13.47
N TYR A 189 1.88 9.29 12.42
CA TYR A 189 0.72 8.79 11.67
C TYR A 189 0.95 7.41 11.05
N ILE A 190 2.10 7.19 10.42
CA ILE A 190 2.44 5.89 9.80
C ILE A 190 2.57 4.79 10.86
N LEU A 191 3.19 5.08 12.01
CA LEU A 191 3.27 4.17 13.16
C LEU A 191 1.89 3.89 13.76
N GLY A 192 1.02 4.89 13.89
CA GLY A 192 -0.36 4.72 14.34
C GLY A 192 -1.18 3.82 13.41
N MET A 193 -1.01 3.99 12.09
CA MET A 193 -1.62 3.12 11.08
C MET A 193 -1.02 1.69 11.07
N ASP A 194 0.24 1.52 11.46
CA ASP A 194 0.85 0.20 11.65
C ASP A 194 0.30 -0.51 12.88
N HIS A 195 0.22 0.19 14.01
CA HIS A 195 -0.44 -0.31 15.21
C HIS A 195 -1.91 -0.66 14.98
N LEU A 196 -2.67 0.10 14.17
CA LEU A 196 -4.02 -0.29 13.76
C LEU A 196 -4.05 -1.58 12.95
N ARG A 197 -3.13 -1.75 11.97
CA ARG A 197 -3.01 -2.99 11.19
C ARG A 197 -2.63 -4.20 12.06
N GLY A 198 -1.84 -3.99 13.10
CA GLY A 198 -1.52 -4.99 14.13
C GLY A 198 -2.55 -5.13 15.26
N GLY A 199 -3.73 -4.49 15.18
CA GLY A 199 -4.78 -4.56 16.20
C GLY A 199 -4.49 -3.80 17.52
N ASN A 200 -3.34 -3.14 17.63
CA ASN A 200 -2.84 -2.46 18.82
C ASN A 200 -3.47 -1.06 18.99
N ALA A 201 -4.79 -1.01 19.20
CA ALA A 201 -5.56 0.24 19.27
C ALA A 201 -5.00 1.27 20.26
N THR A 202 -4.52 0.85 21.44
CA THR A 202 -3.95 1.78 22.44
C THR A 202 -2.70 2.50 21.94
N HIS A 203 -1.77 1.77 21.31
CA HIS A 203 -0.54 2.36 20.74
C HIS A 203 -0.86 3.24 19.53
N ALA A 204 -1.84 2.85 18.70
CA ALA A 204 -2.34 3.68 17.62
C ALA A 204 -2.89 5.03 18.11
N GLN A 205 -3.71 5.02 19.19
CA GLN A 205 -4.28 6.25 19.75
C GLN A 205 -3.21 7.17 20.34
N SER A 206 -2.15 6.59 20.93
CA SER A 206 -0.98 7.33 21.41
C SER A 206 -0.23 8.03 20.27
N GLU A 207 0.09 7.31 19.19
CA GLU A 207 0.84 7.91 18.07
C GLU A 207 -0.01 8.88 17.23
N PHE A 208 -1.32 8.69 17.09
CA PHE A 208 -2.17 9.72 16.46
C PHE A 208 -2.33 10.99 17.33
N ARG A 209 -2.31 10.89 18.66
CA ARG A 209 -2.24 12.08 19.53
C ARG A 209 -0.90 12.79 19.37
N ARG A 210 0.20 12.04 19.35
CA ARG A 210 1.55 12.56 19.09
C ARG A 210 1.72 13.21 17.71
N CYS A 211 0.99 12.72 16.71
CA CYS A 211 0.88 13.40 15.41
C CYS A 211 0.28 14.82 15.57
N LEU A 212 -0.79 14.97 16.37
CA LEU A 212 -1.42 16.27 16.64
C LEU A 212 -0.60 17.19 17.56
N GLU A 213 0.29 16.64 18.38
CA GLU A 213 1.31 17.44 19.11
C GLU A 213 2.34 18.09 18.17
N MET A 214 2.51 17.53 16.96
CA MET A 214 3.49 17.96 15.95
C MET A 214 2.87 18.74 14.77
N ASP A 215 1.56 18.57 14.55
CA ASP A 215 0.73 19.23 13.53
C ASP A 215 -0.74 19.22 13.97
N ASP A 216 -1.21 20.30 14.62
CA ASP A 216 -2.59 20.45 15.10
C ASP A 216 -3.62 20.61 13.96
N ALA A 217 -3.15 20.70 12.71
CA ALA A 217 -3.94 20.76 11.49
C ALA A 217 -3.87 19.45 10.68
N SER A 218 -3.29 18.37 11.23
CA SER A 218 -3.22 17.08 10.56
C SER A 218 -4.60 16.42 10.44
N VAL A 219 -5.22 16.68 9.29
CA VAL A 219 -6.52 16.15 8.83
C VAL A 219 -6.63 14.64 9.06
N LEU A 220 -5.59 13.88 8.67
CA LEU A 220 -5.59 12.42 8.79
C LEU A 220 -5.54 11.94 10.25
N CYS A 221 -4.81 12.61 11.13
CA CYS A 221 -4.72 12.21 12.54
C CYS A 221 -6.01 12.52 13.30
N HIS A 222 -6.69 13.64 13.00
CA HIS A 222 -8.05 13.88 13.47
C HIS A 222 -9.04 12.83 12.97
N LEU A 223 -8.99 12.47 11.67
CA LEU A 223 -9.88 11.46 11.10
C LEU A 223 -9.73 10.10 11.79
N GLN A 224 -8.50 9.62 12.03
CA GLN A 224 -8.30 8.33 12.68
C GLN A 224 -8.70 8.34 14.16
N LEU A 225 -8.40 9.41 14.91
CA LEU A 225 -8.87 9.52 16.30
C LEU A 225 -10.41 9.58 16.36
N GLY A 226 -11.07 10.34 15.48
CA GLY A 226 -12.53 10.34 15.35
C GLY A 226 -13.11 8.94 15.12
N ARG A 227 -12.49 8.17 14.21
CA ARG A 227 -12.83 6.76 13.93
C ARG A 227 -12.58 5.83 15.12
N MET A 228 -11.52 6.03 15.86
CA MET A 228 -11.16 5.20 17.01
C MET A 228 -12.08 5.45 18.21
N SER A 229 -12.26 6.71 18.60
CA SER A 229 -13.19 7.10 19.68
C SER A 229 -14.63 6.71 19.33
N ALA A 230 -15.03 6.79 18.05
CA ALA A 230 -16.33 6.30 17.59
C ALA A 230 -16.52 4.79 17.81
N ARG A 231 -15.48 3.97 17.54
CA ARG A 231 -15.49 2.51 17.78
C ARG A 231 -15.44 2.17 19.27
N GLN A 232 -14.80 3.00 20.09
CA GLN A 232 -14.74 2.86 21.55
C GLN A 232 -16.00 3.39 22.27
N GLY A 233 -17.00 3.91 21.55
CA GLY A 233 -18.21 4.50 22.14
C GLY A 233 -18.00 5.87 22.79
N GLN A 234 -16.80 6.46 22.68
CA GLN A 234 -16.43 7.79 23.17
C GLN A 234 -17.04 8.88 22.28
N ALA A 235 -18.37 8.97 22.29
CA ALA A 235 -19.16 9.72 21.32
C ALA A 235 -18.98 11.25 21.38
N GLN A 236 -18.24 11.79 22.35
CA GLN A 236 -17.89 13.22 22.46
C GLN A 236 -16.53 13.50 21.79
N GLU A 237 -15.45 12.85 22.22
CA GLU A 237 -14.12 12.93 21.60
C GLU A 237 -14.18 12.61 20.09
N ALA A 238 -15.00 11.62 19.72
CA ALA A 238 -15.27 11.29 18.33
C ALA A 238 -15.89 12.47 17.53
N ARG A 239 -16.85 13.20 18.10
CA ARG A 239 -17.45 14.38 17.45
C ARG A 239 -16.43 15.49 17.29
N GLU A 240 -15.68 15.79 18.34
CA GLU A 240 -14.69 16.88 18.35
C GLU A 240 -13.64 16.67 17.25
N HIS A 241 -13.11 15.46 17.12
CA HIS A 241 -12.18 15.11 16.06
C HIS A 241 -12.81 15.07 14.65
N TYR A 242 -14.05 14.57 14.49
CA TYR A 242 -14.75 14.65 13.20
C TYR A 242 -15.15 16.07 12.80
N GLN A 243 -15.45 16.95 13.76
CA GLN A 243 -15.72 18.37 13.51
C GLN A 243 -14.45 19.06 13.03
N ARG A 244 -13.33 18.87 13.74
CA ARG A 244 -12.03 19.43 13.34
C ARG A 244 -11.56 18.89 11.97
N TYR A 245 -11.80 17.62 11.65
CA TYR A 245 -11.62 17.09 10.29
C TYR A 245 -12.45 17.88 9.25
N LEU A 246 -13.74 18.11 9.52
CA LEU A 246 -14.64 18.84 8.61
C LEU A 246 -14.34 20.34 8.49
N ASP A 247 -13.77 20.96 9.53
CA ASP A 247 -13.35 22.37 9.49
C ASP A 247 -12.12 22.56 8.58
N LEU A 248 -11.23 21.57 8.56
CA LEU A 248 -10.00 21.56 7.75
C LEU A 248 -10.25 21.07 6.31
N GLU A 249 -11.00 19.97 6.15
CA GLU A 249 -11.29 19.33 4.86
C GLU A 249 -12.81 19.09 4.65
N PRO A 250 -13.62 20.16 4.49
CA PRO A 250 -15.08 20.05 4.39
C PRO A 250 -15.59 19.27 3.17
N GLN A 251 -14.73 18.95 2.20
CA GLN A 251 -15.05 18.23 0.97
C GLN A 251 -14.14 17.00 0.72
N GLY A 252 -13.42 16.54 1.74
CA GLY A 252 -12.60 15.33 1.65
C GLY A 252 -13.45 14.06 1.49
N ASP A 253 -12.83 12.98 1.05
CA ASP A 253 -13.55 11.75 0.69
C ASP A 253 -14.26 11.13 1.92
N ASP A 254 -13.70 11.27 3.12
CA ASP A 254 -14.28 10.81 4.39
C ASP A 254 -15.31 11.80 5.00
N ALA A 255 -15.52 12.98 4.41
CA ALA A 255 -16.41 14.01 4.95
C ALA A 255 -17.88 13.54 5.06
N ALA A 256 -18.30 12.58 4.23
CA ALA A 256 -19.62 11.97 4.34
C ALA A 256 -19.79 11.16 5.65
N GLU A 257 -18.75 10.44 6.09
CA GLU A 257 -18.73 9.67 7.34
C GLU A 257 -18.73 10.62 8.55
N ALA A 258 -17.82 11.60 8.56
CA ALA A 258 -17.72 12.58 9.63
C ALA A 258 -19.04 13.36 9.83
N ARG A 259 -19.66 13.84 8.74
CA ARG A 259 -20.98 14.52 8.80
C ARG A 259 -22.07 13.60 9.35
N LYS A 260 -22.11 12.34 8.90
CA LYS A 260 -23.11 11.35 9.35
C LYS A 260 -22.99 11.11 10.86
N TYR A 261 -21.78 11.00 11.39
CA TYR A 261 -21.53 10.82 12.82
C TYR A 261 -21.98 12.05 13.64
N VAL A 262 -21.49 13.24 13.26
CA VAL A 262 -21.79 14.52 13.94
C VAL A 262 -23.28 14.90 13.85
N ALA A 263 -24.00 14.49 12.80
CA ALA A 263 -25.44 14.68 12.68
C ALA A 263 -26.25 13.65 13.48
N GLY A 264 -25.87 12.37 13.43
CA GLY A 264 -26.55 11.29 14.14
C GLY A 264 -26.59 11.50 15.65
N GLY A 265 -25.51 12.05 16.22
CA GLY A 265 -25.38 12.36 17.64
C GLY A 265 -26.32 13.44 18.20
N ARG A 266 -27.20 14.06 17.38
CA ARG A 266 -28.14 15.11 17.81
C ARG A 266 -29.54 14.59 18.17
N LYS A 267 -29.83 13.30 17.98
CA LYS A 267 -31.17 12.72 18.15
C LYS A 267 -31.47 12.08 19.52
N SER A 268 -30.59 12.24 20.50
CA SER A 268 -30.77 11.74 21.87
C SER A 268 -31.03 12.88 22.86
N ARG A 269 -32.30 13.26 23.00
CA ARG A 269 -32.86 14.12 24.04
C ARG A 269 -34.34 13.80 24.23
#